data_AF-A0A957ZPW8-F1
#
_entry.id   AF-A0A957ZPW8-F1
#
_cell.length_a   1.000
_cell.length_b   1.000
_cell.length_c   1.000
_cell.angle_alpha   90.00
_cell.angle_beta   90.00
_cell.angle_gamma   90.00
#
_symmetry.space_group_name_H-M   'P 1'
#
loop_
_entity.id
_entity.type
_entity.pdbx_description
1 polymer ?
#
loop_
_entity_poly.entity_id
_entity_poly.type
_entity_poly.pdbx_seq_one_letter_code
_entity_poly.pdbx_strand_id
1 'polypeptide(L)'
;LGGYTCNINVLNSPEFAEIAPYNPAFAETMTFVKDFWNVPVFGELLVVVQNELGAYIVGGEGTAQEALDTIAEEHDRILRDAGLVQ
;
A
#
# COMPACT_ATOMS: atom_id res chain seq x y z
N LEU A 1 4.85 -11.85 2.47
CA LEU A 1 6.06 -11.70 1.61
C LEU A 1 6.63 -10.33 1.86
N GLY A 2 7.74 -10.22 2.58
CA GLY A 2 8.34 -8.96 2.99
C GLY A 2 9.47 -9.26 3.96
N GLY A 3 10.70 -8.94 3.57
CA GLY A 3 11.91 -9.39 4.28
C GLY A 3 12.99 -9.98 3.37
N TYR A 4 12.82 -9.95 2.05
CA TYR A 4 13.89 -10.29 1.13
C TYR A 4 14.95 -9.20 1.05
N THR A 5 16.15 -9.61 0.65
CA THR A 5 17.29 -8.70 0.53
C THR A 5 17.07 -7.65 -0.55
N CYS A 6 17.53 -6.43 -0.32
CA CYS A 6 17.61 -5.39 -1.35
C CYS A 6 18.81 -5.57 -2.30
N ASN A 7 19.56 -6.69 -2.19
CA ASN A 7 20.70 -6.96 -3.05
C ASN A 7 20.24 -7.46 -4.44
N ILE A 8 20.44 -6.62 -5.45
CA ILE A 8 20.04 -6.90 -6.82
C ILE A 8 20.69 -8.16 -7.42
N ASN A 9 21.93 -8.48 -7.02
CA ASN A 9 22.61 -9.67 -7.52
C ASN A 9 21.96 -10.95 -7.00
N VAL A 10 21.45 -10.92 -5.75
CA VAL A 10 20.73 -12.05 -5.18
C VAL A 10 19.35 -12.17 -5.83
N LEU A 11 18.62 -11.07 -6.01
CA LEU A 11 17.30 -11.08 -6.64
C LEU A 11 17.32 -11.57 -8.09
N ASN A 12 18.42 -11.33 -8.82
CA ASN A 12 18.60 -11.77 -10.21
C ASN A 12 19.23 -13.17 -10.33
N SER A 13 19.56 -13.84 -9.22
CA SER A 13 20.23 -15.15 -9.27
C SER A 13 19.25 -16.28 -9.55
N PRO A 14 19.64 -17.32 -10.34
CA PRO A 14 18.84 -18.52 -10.51
C PRO A 14 18.52 -19.21 -9.17
N GLU A 15 19.47 -19.21 -8.24
CA GLU A 15 19.33 -19.81 -6.92
C GLU A 15 18.18 -19.15 -6.13
N PHE A 16 18.02 -17.83 -6.23
CA PHE A 16 16.88 -17.13 -5.62
C PHE A 16 15.56 -17.44 -6.34
N ALA A 17 15.56 -17.55 -7.66
CA ALA A 17 14.35 -17.86 -8.43
C ALA A 17 13.82 -19.28 -8.13
N GLU A 18 14.70 -20.23 -7.87
CA GLU A 18 14.36 -21.65 -7.71
C GLU A 18 14.06 -22.07 -6.27
N ILE A 19 14.54 -21.34 -5.26
CA ILE A 19 14.39 -21.73 -3.85
C ILE A 19 12.93 -21.77 -3.37
N ALA A 20 12.05 -20.98 -3.99
CA ALA A 20 10.62 -20.98 -3.68
C ALA A 20 9.77 -20.61 -4.91
N PRO A 21 8.59 -21.23 -5.08
CA PRO A 21 7.77 -21.09 -6.29
C PRO A 21 7.25 -19.66 -6.53
N TYR A 22 7.18 -18.83 -5.49
CA TYR A 22 6.71 -17.45 -5.58
C TYR A 22 7.83 -16.42 -5.79
N ASN A 23 9.10 -16.82 -5.75
CA ASN A 23 10.23 -15.89 -5.87
C ASN A 23 10.36 -15.22 -7.25
N PRO A 24 10.11 -15.92 -8.37
CA PRO A 24 10.08 -15.27 -9.68
C PRO A 24 9.02 -14.17 -9.74
N ALA A 25 7.81 -14.46 -9.26
CA ALA A 25 6.73 -13.49 -9.20
C ALA A 25 7.07 -12.32 -8.25
N PHE A 26 7.72 -12.58 -7.11
CA PHE A 26 8.20 -11.53 -6.22
C PHE A 26 9.19 -10.60 -6.94
N ALA A 27 10.22 -11.15 -7.60
CA ALA A 27 11.22 -10.35 -8.32
C ALA A 27 10.58 -9.50 -9.42
N GLU A 28 9.63 -10.06 -10.16
CA GLU A 28 8.85 -9.34 -11.18
C GLU A 28 8.08 -8.17 -10.56
N THR A 29 7.39 -8.39 -9.43
CA THR A 29 6.59 -7.34 -8.77
C THR A 29 7.41 -6.15 -8.30
N MET A 30 8.69 -6.36 -7.96
CA MET A 30 9.58 -5.27 -7.55
C MET A 30 9.87 -4.28 -8.69
N THR A 31 9.62 -4.65 -9.95
CA THR A 31 9.81 -3.76 -11.11
C THR A 31 8.66 -2.75 -11.27
N PHE A 32 7.48 -3.05 -10.73
CA PHE A 32 6.28 -2.22 -10.87
C PHE A 32 5.62 -1.84 -9.54
N VAL A 33 6.20 -2.25 -8.41
CA VAL A 33 5.76 -1.80 -7.08
C VAL A 33 5.81 -0.28 -7.00
N LYS A 34 4.75 0.31 -6.45
CA LYS A 34 4.70 1.74 -6.15
C LYS A 34 5.01 1.92 -4.68
N ASP A 35 5.84 2.90 -4.39
CA ASP A 35 6.15 3.25 -3.01
C ASP A 35 4.91 3.83 -2.33
N PHE A 36 4.82 3.65 -1.02
CA PHE A 36 3.80 4.29 -0.21
C PHE A 36 4.24 5.69 0.17
N TRP A 37 3.29 6.54 0.57
CA TRP A 37 3.62 7.87 1.07
C TRP A 37 4.34 7.78 2.42
N ASN A 38 5.65 7.94 2.43
CA ASN A 38 6.44 8.00 3.66
C ASN A 38 6.44 9.44 4.24
N VAL A 39 5.26 9.93 4.60
CA VAL A 39 5.05 11.26 5.20
C VAL A 39 4.70 11.13 6.69
N PRO A 40 4.94 12.16 7.53
CA PRO A 40 4.68 12.07 8.97
C PRO A 40 3.24 11.65 9.33
N VAL A 41 2.27 12.08 8.51
CA VAL A 41 0.84 11.79 8.69
C VAL A 41 0.39 10.45 8.10
N PHE A 42 1.31 9.61 7.60
CA PHE A 42 0.95 8.33 6.98
C PHE A 42 0.13 7.41 7.91
N GLY A 43 0.41 7.44 9.21
CA GLY A 43 -0.38 6.70 10.20
C GLY A 43 -1.85 7.13 10.22
N GLU A 44 -2.14 8.43 10.10
CA GLU A 44 -3.51 8.95 10.05
C GLU A 44 -4.21 8.55 8.76
N LEU A 45 -3.51 8.64 7.62
CA LEU A 45 -4.02 8.18 6.32
C LEU A 45 -4.39 6.69 6.35
N LEU A 46 -3.55 5.85 6.98
CA LEU A 46 -3.82 4.42 7.14
C LEU A 46 -5.06 4.15 7.99
N VAL A 47 -5.27 4.89 9.09
CA VAL A 47 -6.45 4.72 9.95
C VAL A 47 -7.74 4.98 9.17
N VAL A 48 -7.79 6.04 8.37
CA VAL A 48 -8.94 6.35 7.50
C VAL A 48 -9.26 5.18 6.58
N VAL A 49 -8.26 4.67 5.85
CA VAL A 49 -8.46 3.54 4.92
C VAL A 49 -8.99 2.31 5.64
N GLN A 50 -8.44 1.96 6.80
CA GLN A 50 -8.86 0.76 7.53
C GLN A 50 -10.29 0.87 8.07
N ASN A 51 -10.70 2.05 8.52
CA ASN A 51 -12.05 2.27 9.03
C ASN A 51 -13.09 2.19 7.90
N GLU A 52 -12.88 2.94 6.82
CA GLU A 52 -13.85 3.02 5.71
C GLU A 52 -13.94 1.69 4.94
N LEU A 53 -12.81 1.06 4.62
CA LEU A 53 -12.83 -0.26 3.98
C LEU A 53 -13.39 -1.33 4.92
N GLY A 54 -13.13 -1.24 6.23
CA GLY A 54 -13.68 -2.15 7.24
C GLY A 54 -15.20 -2.05 7.31
N ALA A 55 -15.74 -0.83 7.41
CA ALA A 55 -17.19 -0.57 7.44
C ALA A 55 -17.88 -1.11 6.19
N TYR A 56 -17.31 -0.88 5.00
CA TYR A 56 -17.89 -1.37 3.76
C TYR A 56 -17.76 -2.89 3.58
N ILE A 57 -16.54 -3.43 3.66
CA ILE A 57 -16.26 -4.84 3.30
C ILE A 57 -16.76 -5.80 4.38
N VAL A 58 -16.55 -5.47 5.65
CA VAL A 58 -16.88 -6.35 6.79
C VAL A 58 -18.24 -5.98 7.38
N GLY A 59 -18.51 -4.68 7.54
CA GLY A 59 -19.78 -4.19 8.09
C GLY A 59 -20.95 -4.25 7.10
N GLY A 60 -20.67 -4.22 5.79
CA GLY A 60 -21.70 -4.12 4.76
C GLY A 60 -22.41 -2.76 4.75
N GLU A 61 -21.73 -1.72 5.23
CA GLU A 61 -22.28 -0.37 5.35
C GLU A 61 -21.96 0.47 4.11
N GLY A 62 -22.96 1.23 3.64
CA GLY A 62 -22.81 2.12 2.49
C GLY A 62 -22.47 1.41 1.18
N THR A 63 -21.83 2.13 0.27
CA THR A 63 -21.39 1.65 -1.04
C THR A 63 -19.87 1.76 -1.19
N ALA A 64 -19.31 1.01 -2.14
CA ALA A 64 -17.90 1.11 -2.49
C ALA A 64 -17.50 2.54 -2.90
N GLN A 65 -18.40 3.25 -3.60
CA GLN A 65 -18.16 4.62 -4.03
C GLN A 65 -18.08 5.57 -2.82
N GLU A 66 -19.05 5.51 -1.92
CA GLU A 66 -19.07 6.37 -0.72
C GLU A 66 -17.85 6.13 0.18
N ALA A 67 -17.44 4.87 0.38
CA ALA A 67 -16.25 4.56 1.17
C ALA A 67 -14.97 5.13 0.53
N LEU A 68 -14.82 4.98 -0.79
CA LEU A 68 -13.65 5.50 -1.52
C LEU A 68 -13.64 7.03 -1.59
N ASP A 69 -14.81 7.66 -1.77
CA ASP A 69 -14.94 9.11 -1.78
C ASP A 69 -14.59 9.69 -0.40
N THR A 70 -15.09 9.07 0.68
CA THR A 70 -14.77 9.48 2.06
C THR A 70 -13.27 9.36 2.35
N ILE A 71 -12.63 8.25 1.92
CA ILE A 71 -11.17 8.10 2.04
C ILE A 71 -10.45 9.26 1.32
N ALA A 72 -10.86 9.58 0.08
CA ALA A 72 -10.22 10.61 -0.71
C ALA A 72 -10.37 12.00 -0.08
N GLU A 73 -11.57 12.34 0.40
CA GLU A 73 -11.85 13.61 1.07
C GLU A 73 -11.03 13.77 2.37
N GLU A 74 -10.99 12.74 3.21
CA GLU A 74 -10.25 12.77 4.46
C GLU A 74 -8.73 12.78 4.23
N HIS A 75 -8.24 12.06 3.23
CA HIS A 75 -6.83 12.11 2.85
C HIS A 75 -6.43 13.50 2.34
N ASP A 76 -7.23 14.13 1.48
CA ASP A 76 -6.98 15.49 1.01
C ASP A 76 -6.95 16.48 2.19
N ARG A 77 -7.91 16.37 3.13
CA ARG A 77 -7.94 17.17 4.37
C ARG A 77 -6.67 17.01 5.19
N ILE A 78 -6.28 15.79 5.53
CA ILE A 78 -5.07 15.49 6.33
C ILE A 78 -3.82 16.02 5.63
N LEU A 79 -3.70 15.80 4.31
CA LEU A 79 -2.53 16.23 3.55
C LEU A 79 -2.47 17.77 3.45
N ARG A 80 -3.60 18.47 3.34
CA ARG A 80 -3.66 19.94 3.36
C ARG A 80 -3.29 20.50 4.73
N ASP A 81 -3.85 19.94 5.81
CA ASP A 81 -3.55 20.34 7.18
C ASP A 81 -2.06 20.14 7.51
N ALA A 82 -1.44 19.10 6.94
CA ALA A 82 -0.01 18.84 7.02
C ALA A 82 0.85 19.71 6.09
N GLY A 83 0.24 20.51 5.20
CA GLY A 83 0.93 21.35 4.23
C GLY A 83 1.63 20.57 3.10
N LEU A 84 1.20 19.34 2.82
CA LEU A 84 1.81 18.45 1.82
C LEU A 84 1.16 18.58 0.43
N VAL A 85 -0.07 19.10 0.36
CA VAL A 85 -0.80 19.37 -0.90
C VAL A 85 -1.48 20.76 -0.84
N GLN A 86 -1.69 21.38 -2.01
CA GLN A 86 -2.25 22.74 -2.17
C GLN A 86 -3.64 22.75 -2.77
#